data_AF-A0A7W1MUP9-F1
#
_entry.id   AF-A0A7W1MUP9-F1
#
_cell.length_a   1.000
_cell.length_b   1.000
_cell.length_c   1.000
_cell.angle_alpha   90.00
_cell.angle_beta   90.00
_cell.angle_gamma   90.00
#
_symmetry.space_group_name_H-M   'P 1'
#
loop_
_entity.id
_entity.type
_entity.pdbx_description
1 polymer ?
#
loop_
_entity_poly.entity_id
_entity_poly.type
_entity_poly.pdbx_seq_one_letter_code
_entity_poly.pdbx_strand_id
1 'polypeptide(L)' 'MSVKEQVLQAINRLPDDINFRDVTEEIAFLAAVREAEQDIEQGRVITNEQMKARIGEWTAS' A
#
# COMPACT_ATOMS: atom_id res chain seq x y z
N MET A 1 -13.10 8.70 10.87
CA MET A 1 -12.95 7.25 11.09
C MET A 1 -11.52 6.99 11.57
N SER A 2 -11.35 6.41 12.74
CA SER A 2 -10.06 6.05 13.32
C SER A 2 -9.33 5.00 12.47
N VAL A 3 -8.01 4.90 12.63
CA VAL A 3 -7.20 3.84 11.99
C VAL A 3 -7.75 2.45 12.31
N LYS A 4 -8.14 2.22 13.56
CA LYS A 4 -8.73 0.96 14.02
C LYS A 4 -10.01 0.61 13.24
N GLU A 5 -10.91 1.57 13.05
CA GLU A 5 -12.17 1.35 12.32
C GLU A 5 -11.92 1.00 10.85
N GLN A 6 -10.93 1.63 10.22
CA GLN A 6 -10.57 1.36 8.82
C GLN A 6 -9.98 -0.05 8.66
N VAL A 7 -9.07 -0.45 9.57
CA VAL A 7 -8.50 -1.80 9.58
C VAL A 7 -9.59 -2.85 9.79
N LEU A 8 -10.52 -2.62 10.73
CA LEU A 8 -11.66 -3.53 10.94
C LEU A 8 -12.56 -3.63 9.70
N GLN A 9 -12.80 -2.53 8.98
CA GLN A 9 -13.56 -2.57 7.74
C GLN A 9 -12.87 -3.38 6.64
N ALA A 10 -11.55 -3.30 6.54
CA ALA A 10 -10.80 -4.12 5.59
C ALA A 10 -10.85 -5.60 5.97
N ILE A 11 -10.61 -5.94 7.24
CA ILE A 11 -10.69 -7.32 7.75
C ILE A 11 -12.08 -7.92 7.49
N ASN A 12 -13.15 -7.16 7.71
CA ASN A 12 -14.52 -7.64 7.48
C ASN A 12 -14.86 -7.92 6.01
N ARG A 13 -14.01 -7.51 5.05
CA ARG A 13 -14.19 -7.80 3.62
C ARG A 13 -13.38 -9.00 3.15
N LEU A 14 -12.50 -9.53 4.01
CA LEU A 14 -11.67 -10.67 3.66
C LEU A 14 -12.50 -11.95 3.61
N PRO A 15 -12.13 -12.93 2.75
CA PRO A 15 -12.76 -14.24 2.74
C PRO A 15 -12.61 -14.98 4.08
N ASP A 16 -13.59 -15.82 4.43
CA ASP A 16 -13.56 -16.61 5.67
C ASP A 16 -12.42 -17.64 5.71
N ASP A 17 -11.92 -18.07 4.54
CA ASP A 17 -10.84 -19.05 4.39
C ASP A 17 -9.44 -18.41 4.23
N ILE A 18 -9.34 -17.10 4.45
CA ILE A 18 -8.07 -16.38 4.35
C ILE A 18 -7.06 -16.88 5.39
N ASN A 19 -5.80 -16.97 5.00
CA ASN A 19 -4.71 -17.31 5.91
C ASN A 19 -4.04 -16.07 6.50
N PHE A 20 -3.26 -16.25 7.58
CA PHE A 20 -2.59 -15.16 8.28
C PHE A 20 -1.60 -14.35 7.42
N ARG A 21 -0.95 -14.97 6.43
CA ARG A 21 -0.01 -14.25 5.55
C ARG A 21 -0.77 -13.26 4.70
N ASP A 22 -1.85 -13.70 4.07
CA ASP A 22 -2.65 -12.85 3.18
C ASP A 22 -3.34 -11.72 3.95
N VAL A 23 -3.79 -11.97 5.20
CA VAL A 23 -4.27 -10.90 6.11
C VAL A 23 -3.18 -9.86 6.39
N THR A 24 -1.94 -10.31 6.59
CA THR A 24 -0.81 -9.41 6.86
C THR A 24 -0.48 -8.56 5.63
N GLU A 25 -0.51 -9.17 4.44
CA GLU A 25 -0.31 -8.48 3.16
C GLU A 25 -1.38 -7.40 2.92
N GLU A 26 -2.64 -7.68 3.22
CA GLU A 26 -3.72 -6.68 3.12
C GLU A 26 -3.47 -5.48 4.04
N ILE A 27 -3.09 -5.73 5.30
CA ILE A 27 -2.80 -4.65 6.25
C ILE A 27 -1.58 -3.83 5.80
N ALA A 28 -0.54 -4.49 5.28
CA ALA A 28 0.64 -3.82 4.75
C ALA A 28 0.29 -2.95 3.52
N PHE A 29 -0.58 -3.45 2.65
CA PHE A 29 -1.08 -2.69 1.50
C PHE A 29 -1.83 -1.42 1.93
N LEU A 30 -2.72 -1.52 2.92
CA LEU A 30 -3.43 -0.35 3.47
C LEU A 30 -2.48 0.68 4.07
N ALA A 31 -1.44 0.23 4.77
CA ALA A 31 -0.41 1.13 5.30
C ALA A 31 0.34 1.85 4.18
N ALA A 32 0.73 1.13 3.12
CA ALA A 32 1.41 1.71 1.96
C ALA A 32 0.55 2.74 1.22
N VAL A 33 -0.76 2.50 1.07
CA VAL A 33 -1.68 3.49 0.48
C VAL A 33 -1.74 4.76 1.33
N ARG A 34 -1.81 4.64 2.67
CA ARG A 34 -1.83 5.79 3.58
C ARG A 34 -0.54 6.60 3.52
N GLU A 35 0.61 5.92 3.42
CA GLU A 35 1.90 6.58 3.23
C GLU A 35 1.94 7.32 1.88
N ALA A 36 1.47 6.69 0.80
CA ALA A 36 1.40 7.31 -0.52
C ALA A 36 0.50 8.56 -0.54
N GLU A 37 -0.65 8.53 0.14
CA GLU A 37 -1.51 9.71 0.30
C GLU A 37 -0.77 10.86 0.99
N GLN A 38 -0.03 10.58 2.08
CA GLN A 38 0.77 11.57 2.79
C GLN A 38 1.92 12.12 1.95
N ASP A 39 2.55 11.28 1.14
CA ASP A 39 3.62 11.68 0.22
C ASP A 39 3.09 12.66 -0.84
N ILE A 40 1.90 12.39 -1.37
CA ILE A 40 1.22 13.29 -2.32
C ILE A 40 0.93 14.64 -1.66
N GLU A 41 0.34 14.65 -0.46
CA GLU A 41 0.04 15.88 0.28
C GLU A 41 1.29 16.71 0.57
N GLN A 42 2.43 16.06 0.81
CA GLN A 42 3.70 16.69 1.14
C GLN A 42 4.56 17.00 -0.10
N GLY A 43 4.05 16.73 -1.31
CA GLY A 43 4.78 16.94 -2.57
C GLY A 43 5.97 16.01 -2.77
N ARG A 44 6.08 14.91 -2.02
CA ARG A 44 7.05 13.82 -2.22
C ARG A 44 6.64 12.92 -3.38
N VAL A 45 6.51 13.50 -4.56
CA VAL A 45 6.12 12.78 -5.79
C VAL A 45 7.25 12.80 -6.81
N ILE A 46 7.29 11.78 -7.64
CA ILE A 46 8.21 11.70 -8.78
C ILE A 46 7.42 11.71 -10.09
N THR A 47 8.05 12.14 -11.17
CA THR A 47 7.44 12.10 -12.50
C THR A 47 7.35 10.66 -13.02
N ASN A 48 6.48 10.44 -14.00
CA ASN A 48 6.38 9.13 -14.67
C ASN A 48 7.70 8.70 -15.33
N GLU A 49 8.52 9.65 -15.80
CA GLU A 49 9.85 9.34 -16.35
C GLU A 49 10.82 8.86 -15.27
N GLN A 50 10.85 9.52 -14.12
CA GLN A 50 11.64 9.13 -12.96
C GLN A 50 11.22 7.75 -12.43
N MET A 51 9.91 7.47 -12.39
CA MET A 51 9.39 6.16 -12.01
C MET A 51 9.86 5.05 -12.96
N LYS A 52 9.76 5.27 -14.28
CA LYS A 52 10.23 4.30 -15.29
C LYS A 52 11.73 3.99 -15.16
N ALA A 53 12.55 5.01 -14.89
CA ALA A 53 13.99 4.82 -14.69
C ALA A 53 14.28 3.89 -13.50
N ARG A 54 13.61 4.11 -12.35
CA ARG A 54 13.77 3.28 -11.14
C ARG A 54 13.35 1.83 -11.36
N ILE A 55 12.23 1.60 -12.05
CA ILE A 55 11.77 0.23 -12.38
C ILE A 55 12.78 -0.46 -13.30
N GLY A 56 13.37 0.29 -14.25
CA GLY A 56 14.43 -0.21 -15.12
C GLY A 56 15.66 -0.69 -14.35
N GLU A 57 16.08 0.03 -13.31
CA GLU A 57 17.21 -0.37 -12.45
C GLU A 57 16.95 -1.69 -11.70
N TRP A 58 15.73 -1.91 -11.21
CA TRP A 58 15.36 -3.13 -10.50
C TRP A 58 15.24 -4.35 -11.41
N THR A 59 14.72 -4.17 -12.62
CA THR A 59 14.51 -5.27 -13.59
C THR A 59 15.77 -5.63 -14.37
N ALA A 60 16.81 -4.79 -14.31
CA ALA A 60 18.12 -5.07 -14.87
C ALA A 60 19.05 -5.88 -13.95
N SER A 61 18.61 -6.19 -12.71
CA SER A 61 19.33 -7.03 -11.74
C SER A 61 18.87 -8.49 -11.76
#